data_AF-A0A0B8ZL93-F1
#
_entry.id   AF-A0A0B8ZL93-F1
#
_cell.length_a   1.000
_cell.length_b   1.000
_cell.length_c   1.000
_cell.angle_alpha   90.00
_cell.angle_beta   90.00
_cell.angle_gamma   90.00
#
_symmetry.space_group_name_H-M   'P 1'
#
loop_
_entity.id
_entity.type
_entity.pdbx_description
1 polymer ?
#
loop_
_entity_poly.entity_id
_entity_poly.type
_entity_poly.pdbx_seq_one_letter_code
_entity_poly.pdbx_strand_id
1 'polypeptide(L)'
;MLRRALEAGPANPDEIDRLTFPDLIRTGVEQGLVAGQWPEWRTFREMRNITSHTYDEAKAVQVVAAIPAFLAEARGLLDRLQARA
;
A
#
# COMPACT_ATOMS: atom_id res chain seq x y z
N MET A 1 6.74 -0.95 5.81
CA MET A 1 5.97 -0.30 6.89
C MET A 1 4.77 -1.13 7.29
N LEU A 2 3.76 -1.34 6.43
CA LEU A 2 2.57 -2.14 6.77
C LEU A 2 2.91 -3.56 7.27
N ARG A 3 3.78 -4.31 6.57
CA ARG A 3 4.20 -5.65 6.99
C ARG A 3 4.78 -5.69 8.41
N ARG A 4 5.76 -4.83 8.68
CA ARG A 4 6.37 -4.69 10.02
C ARG A 4 5.36 -4.34 11.12
N ALA A 5 4.37 -3.51 10.81
CA ALA A 5 3.31 -3.19 11.76
C ALA A 5 2.37 -4.37 12.00
N LEU A 6 2.10 -5.15 10.96
CA LEU A 6 1.33 -6.37 11.04
C LEU A 6 2.09 -7.50 11.74
N GLU A 7 3.43 -7.51 11.77
CA GLU A 7 4.25 -8.47 12.53
C GLU A 7 4.29 -8.17 14.03
N ALA A 8 4.06 -6.91 14.44
CA ALA A 8 4.13 -6.49 15.84
C ALA A 8 2.90 -6.89 16.66
N GLY A 9 1.80 -7.27 16.00
CA GLY A 9 0.52 -7.63 16.62
C GLY A 9 0.12 -9.13 16.72
N PRO A 10 0.55 -10.08 15.86
CA PRO A 10 0.08 -11.46 15.88
C PRO A 10 0.97 -12.36 16.73
N ALA A 11 0.42 -13.50 17.14
CA ALA A 11 1.16 -14.56 17.83
C ALA A 11 2.21 -15.26 16.95
N ASN A 12 2.22 -15.02 15.63
CA ASN A 12 3.14 -15.68 14.68
C ASN A 12 3.62 -14.75 13.54
N PRO A 13 4.75 -14.03 13.72
CA PRO A 13 5.34 -13.16 12.70
C PRO A 13 5.68 -13.86 11.37
N ASP A 14 6.01 -15.16 11.40
CA ASP A 14 6.40 -15.94 10.21
C ASP A 14 5.26 -16.08 9.19
N GLU A 15 4.00 -16.03 9.65
CA GLU A 15 2.82 -16.07 8.78
C GLU A 15 2.66 -14.76 8.01
N ILE A 16 2.91 -13.63 8.68
CA ILE A 16 2.84 -12.31 8.04
C ILE A 16 3.92 -12.19 6.98
N ASP A 17 5.12 -12.71 7.22
CA ASP A 17 6.24 -12.62 6.27
C ASP A 17 5.96 -13.32 4.93
N ARG A 18 5.18 -14.41 4.96
CA ARG A 18 4.81 -15.19 3.77
C ARG A 18 3.68 -14.57 2.96
N LEU A 19 3.00 -13.53 3.48
CA LEU A 19 1.88 -12.91 2.76
C LEU A 19 2.33 -12.29 1.44
N THR A 20 1.59 -12.62 0.39
CA THR A 20 1.67 -11.93 -0.90
C THR A 20 1.25 -10.47 -0.73
N PHE A 21 1.59 -9.59 -1.67
CA PHE A 21 1.16 -8.18 -1.57
C PHE A 21 -0.37 -8.01 -1.54
N PRO A 22 -1.18 -8.71 -2.37
CA PRO A 22 -2.63 -8.69 -2.25
C PRO A 22 -3.13 -9.09 -0.85
N ASP A 23 -2.58 -10.18 -0.29
CA ASP A 23 -3.01 -10.66 1.02
C ASP A 23 -2.58 -9.72 2.13
N LEU A 24 -1.37 -9.14 2.04
CA LEU A 24 -0.89 -8.12 2.95
C LEU A 24 -1.83 -6.90 2.99
N ILE A 25 -2.35 -6.46 1.84
CA ILE A 25 -3.33 -5.37 1.77
C ILE A 25 -4.65 -5.79 2.40
N ARG A 26 -5.16 -7.00 2.10
CA ARG A 26 -6.40 -7.51 2.71
C ARG A 26 -6.30 -7.57 4.22
N THR A 27 -5.23 -8.14 4.76
CA THR A 27 -4.98 -8.17 6.21
C THR A 27 -4.88 -6.76 6.77
N GLY A 28 -4.24 -5.83 6.05
CA GLY A 28 -4.20 -4.42 6.44
C GLY A 28 -5.59 -3.77 6.50
N VAL A 29 -6.48 -4.07 5.56
CA VAL A 29 -7.88 -3.60 5.55
C VAL A 29 -8.65 -4.20 6.72
N GLU A 30 -8.53 -5.51 6.94
CA GLU A 30 -9.18 -6.22 8.04
C GLU A 30 -8.79 -5.66 9.41
N GLN A 31 -7.52 -5.26 9.56
CA GLN A 31 -7.02 -4.59 10.76
C GLN A 31 -7.27 -3.08 10.80
N GLY A 32 -7.94 -2.52 9.78
CA GLY A 32 -8.22 -1.08 9.68
C GLY A 32 -6.99 -0.19 9.53
N LEU A 33 -5.84 -0.74 9.11
CA LEU A 33 -4.58 -0.03 8.90
C LEU A 33 -4.51 0.69 7.56
N VAL A 34 -5.15 0.15 6.52
CA VAL A 34 -5.30 0.79 5.21
C VAL A 34 -6.79 0.95 4.90
N ALA A 35 -7.15 1.98 4.14
CA ALA A 35 -8.55 2.25 3.78
C ALA A 35 -8.90 1.65 2.41
N GLY A 36 -8.04 1.85 1.42
CA GLY A 36 -8.20 1.29 0.08
C GLY A 36 -8.11 -0.24 0.05
N GLN A 37 -8.94 -0.88 -0.77
CA GLN A 37 -8.93 -2.33 -0.96
C GLN A 37 -7.84 -2.76 -1.95
N TRP A 38 -7.74 -4.07 -2.18
CA TRP A 38 -6.75 -4.60 -3.12
C TRP A 38 -6.78 -3.94 -4.52
N PRO A 39 -7.92 -3.67 -5.17
CA PRO A 39 -7.95 -3.02 -6.48
C PRO A 39 -7.22 -1.68 -6.53
N GLU A 40 -7.40 -0.82 -5.53
CA GLU A 40 -6.76 0.50 -5.44
C GLU A 40 -5.24 0.35 -5.27
N TRP A 41 -4.81 -0.52 -4.35
CA TRP A 41 -3.39 -0.79 -4.13
C TRP A 41 -2.72 -1.48 -5.31
N ARG A 42 -3.46 -2.28 -6.08
CA ARG A 42 -3.01 -2.84 -7.35
C ARG A 42 -2.73 -1.72 -8.34
N THR A 43 -3.63 -0.75 -8.49
CA THR A 43 -3.40 0.41 -9.35
C THR A 43 -2.16 1.18 -8.94
N PHE A 44 -1.95 1.45 -7.64
CA PHE A 44 -0.72 2.12 -7.19
C PHE A 44 0.54 1.32 -7.51
N ARG A 45 0.49 -0.01 -7.37
CA ARG A 45 1.60 -0.89 -7.74
C ARG A 45 1.87 -0.86 -9.24
N GLU A 46 0.84 -0.86 -10.06
CA GLU A 46 0.95 -0.72 -11.52
C GLU A 46 1.56 0.63 -11.90
N MET A 47 1.12 1.73 -11.27
CA MET A 47 1.68 3.06 -11.48
C MET A 47 3.17 3.11 -11.12
N ARG A 48 3.54 2.51 -9.97
CA ARG A 48 4.94 2.38 -9.56
C ARG A 48 5.75 1.57 -10.57
N ASN A 49 5.20 0.49 -11.13
CA ASN A 49 5.90 -0.33 -12.11
C ASN A 49 6.17 0.40 -13.43
N ILE A 50 5.28 1.31 -13.85
CA ILE A 50 5.47 2.08 -15.09
C ILE A 50 6.34 3.33 -14.92
N THR A 51 6.79 3.67 -13.70
CA THR A 51 7.65 4.83 -13.45
C THR A 51 8.97 4.79 -14.25
N SER A 52 9.54 3.60 -14.49
CA SER A 52 10.73 3.41 -15.34
C SER A 52 10.50 3.76 -16.81
N HIS A 53 9.25 3.94 -17.23
CA HIS A 53 8.84 4.28 -18.58
C HIS A 53 8.32 5.72 -18.72
N THR A 54 8.55 6.58 -17.72
CA THR A 54 8.07 7.97 -17.70
C THR A 54 8.82 8.92 -18.64
N TYR A 55 9.77 8.42 -19.43
CA TYR A 55 10.25 9.11 -20.63
C TYR A 55 9.17 9.23 -21.71
N ASP A 56 8.15 8.37 -21.66
CA ASP A 56 6.91 8.51 -22.42
C ASP A 56 5.98 9.46 -21.65
N GLU A 57 5.62 10.58 -22.27
CA GLU A 57 4.80 11.62 -21.66
C GLU A 57 3.41 11.12 -21.24
N ALA A 58 2.77 10.25 -22.03
CA ALA A 58 1.46 9.72 -21.71
C ALA A 58 1.52 8.85 -20.44
N LYS A 59 2.58 8.05 -20.30
CA LYS A 59 2.83 7.28 -19.07
C LYS A 59 3.15 8.19 -17.88
N ALA A 60 3.92 9.26 -18.09
CA ALA A 60 4.21 10.24 -17.05
C ALA A 60 2.93 10.91 -16.53
N VAL A 61 2.06 11.37 -17.43
CA VAL A 61 0.75 11.96 -17.07
C VAL A 61 -0.11 10.94 -16.31
N GLN A 62 -0.13 9.68 -16.75
CA GLN A 62 -0.87 8.62 -16.08
C GLN A 62 -0.39 8.40 -14.63
N VAL A 63 0.93 8.34 -14.41
CA VAL A 63 1.51 8.21 -13.06
C VAL A 63 1.15 9.42 -12.20
N VAL A 64 1.30 10.63 -12.73
CA VAL A 64 1.00 11.87 -12.00
C VAL A 64 -0.46 11.92 -11.56
N ALA A 65 -1.38 11.50 -12.42
CA ALA A 65 -2.81 11.47 -12.12
C ALA A 65 -3.17 10.57 -10.92
N ALA A 66 -2.38 9.53 -10.65
CA ALA A 66 -2.60 8.62 -9.52
C ALA A 66 -2.01 9.13 -8.19
N ILE A 67 -1.10 10.12 -8.22
CA ILE A 67 -0.41 10.62 -7.03
C ILE A 67 -1.37 11.12 -5.94
N PRO A 68 -2.43 11.92 -6.23
CA PRO A 68 -3.30 12.42 -5.18
C PRO A 68 -3.99 11.32 -4.37
N ALA A 69 -4.51 10.29 -5.04
CA ALA A 69 -5.16 9.15 -4.38
C ALA A 69 -4.15 8.32 -3.57
N PHE A 70 -2.97 8.06 -4.13
CA PHE A 70 -1.90 7.35 -3.43
C PHE A 70 -1.43 8.12 -2.18
N LEU A 71 -1.28 9.44 -2.29
CA LEU A 71 -0.85 10.29 -1.18
C LEU A 71 -1.86 10.28 -0.02
N ALA A 72 -3.16 10.35 -0.34
CA ALA A 72 -4.21 10.26 0.66
C ALA A 72 -4.17 8.90 1.41
N GLU A 73 -4.04 7.79 0.67
CA GLU A 73 -3.92 6.45 1.26
C GLU A 73 -2.65 6.29 2.11
N ALA A 74 -1.51 6.77 1.60
CA ALA A 74 -0.24 6.70 2.31
C ALA A 74 -0.25 7.53 3.61
N ARG A 75 -0.88 8.72 3.59
CA ARG A 75 -1.08 9.55 4.78
C ARG A 75 -1.97 8.82 5.78
N GLY A 76 -3.10 8.30 5.33
CA GLY A 76 -4.03 7.56 6.17
C GLY A 76 -3.39 6.33 6.83
N LEU A 77 -2.54 5.60 6.10
CA LEU A 77 -1.76 4.51 6.67
C LEU A 77 -0.79 5.02 7.74
N LEU A 78 -0.02 6.06 7.45
CA LEU A 78 0.95 6.63 8.39
C LEU A 78 0.28 7.06 9.70
N ASP A 79 -0.83 7.80 9.63
CA ASP A 79 -1.54 8.31 10.79
C ASP A 79 -2.03 7.15 11.70
N ARG A 80 -2.55 6.08 11.10
CA ARG A 80 -2.98 4.87 11.83
C ARG A 80 -1.82 4.11 12.46
N LEU A 81 -0.67 4.03 11.78
CA LEU A 81 0.53 3.42 12.32
C LEU A 81 1.06 4.20 13.52
N GLN A 82 1.04 5.53 13.45
CA GLN A 82 1.45 6.40 14.55
C GLN A 82 0.50 6.32 15.75
N ALA A 83 -0.81 6.19 15.51
CA ALA A 83 -1.80 6.03 16.58
C ALA A 83 -1.70 4.67 17.33
N ARG A 84 -1.00 3.68 16.76
CA ARG A 84 -0.73 2.39 17.41
C ARG A 84 0.59 2.34 18.19
N ALA A 85 1.48 3.32 17.99
CA ALA A 85 2.79 3.40 18.66
C ALA A 85 2.66 4.09 20.02
#